data_AF-A0A9E4ZAG9-F1
#
_entry.id   AF-A0A9E4ZAG9-F1
#
_cell.length_a   1.000
_cell.length_b   1.000
_cell.length_c   1.000
_cell.angle_alpha   90.00
_cell.angle_beta   90.00
_cell.angle_gamma   90.00
#
_symmetry.space_group_name_H-M   'P 1'
#
loop_
_entity.id
_entity.type
_entity.pdbx_description
1 polymer ?
#
loop_
_entity_poly.entity_id
_entity_poly.type
_entity_poly.pdbx_seq_one_letter_code
_entity_poly.pdbx_strand_id
1 'polypeptide(L)'
;RVRKDPFLGLGLETASYDEILASNRWIVGSPETVVRKLREVLSVVRPGILGVWTNDGDTTHADTMRCLELMGQEVLPALREIGKDLELTDPFQKAAAAA
;
A
#
# COMPACT_ATOMS: atom_id res chain seq x y z
N ARG A 1 14.99 -18.66 10.55
CA ARG A 1 14.03 -18.32 11.64
C ARG A 1 13.13 -17.24 11.08
N VAL A 2 11.86 -17.56 10.86
CA VAL A 2 10.83 -16.63 10.37
C VAL A 2 10.85 -15.36 11.22
N ARG A 3 10.92 -14.17 10.59
CA ARG A 3 10.60 -12.92 11.28
C ARG A 3 9.09 -12.93 11.47
N LYS A 4 8.64 -13.23 12.69
CA LYS A 4 7.24 -12.98 13.06
C LYS A 4 6.95 -11.53 12.73
N ASP A 5 5.86 -11.29 12.01
CA ASP A 5 5.30 -9.96 11.79
C ASP A 5 5.39 -9.18 13.11
N PRO A 6 6.08 -8.02 13.11
CA PRO A 6 6.33 -7.30 14.36
C PRO A 6 5.04 -6.75 14.97
N PHE A 7 3.95 -6.62 14.22
CA PHE A 7 2.67 -6.12 14.71
C PHE A 7 1.81 -7.23 15.35
N LEU A 8 1.81 -8.44 14.78
CA LEU A 8 1.18 -9.62 15.37
C LEU A 8 1.90 -10.08 16.64
N GLY A 9 3.23 -9.95 16.70
CA GLY A 9 4.03 -10.35 17.86
C GLY A 9 3.95 -9.40 19.07
N LEU A 10 3.48 -8.17 18.86
CA LEU A 10 3.36 -7.14 19.89
C LEU A 10 1.93 -7.01 20.46
N GLY A 11 0.97 -7.81 19.98
CA GLY A 11 -0.43 -7.73 20.40
C GLY A 11 -1.14 -6.43 19.98
N LEU A 12 -0.58 -5.71 19.01
CA LEU A 12 -1.15 -4.47 18.48
C LEU A 12 -2.29 -4.73 17.50
N GLU A 13 -2.28 -5.91 16.87
CA GLU A 13 -3.38 -6.38 16.04
C GLU A 13 -4.08 -7.55 16.73
N THR A 14 -5.40 -7.43 16.87
CA THR A 14 -6.26 -8.39 17.59
C THR A 14 -7.33 -8.99 16.69
N ALA A 15 -7.52 -8.44 15.50
CA ALA A 15 -8.43 -8.98 14.49
C ALA A 15 -7.85 -10.25 13.85
N SER A 16 -8.74 -11.10 13.35
CA SER A 16 -8.36 -12.25 12.53
C SER A 16 -7.79 -11.81 11.18
N TYR A 17 -7.07 -12.71 10.52
CA TYR A 17 -6.49 -12.46 9.19
C TYR A 17 -7.52 -11.93 8.18
N ASP A 18 -8.68 -12.57 8.12
CA ASP A 18 -9.75 -12.21 7.18
C ASP A 18 -10.36 -10.85 7.51
N GLU A 19 -10.51 -10.50 8.78
CA GLU A 19 -11.00 -9.19 9.21
C GLU A 19 -10.01 -8.06 8.86
N ILE A 20 -8.70 -8.31 8.98
CA ILE A 20 -7.65 -7.36 8.59
C ILE A 20 -7.69 -7.12 7.07
N LEU A 21 -7.82 -8.19 6.28
CA LEU A 21 -7.95 -8.09 4.82
C LEU A 21 -9.25 -7.41 4.37
N ALA A 22 -10.36 -7.72 5.05
CA ALA A 22 -11.67 -7.14 4.75
C ALA A 22 -11.74 -5.64 5.06
N SER A 23 -11.02 -5.19 6.09
CA SER A 23 -10.94 -3.78 6.48
C SER A 23 -9.85 -2.99 5.74
N ASN A 24 -9.20 -3.59 4.73
CA ASN A 24 -8.09 -3.00 3.97
C ASN A 24 -6.92 -2.50 4.84
N ARG A 25 -6.77 -3.01 6.07
CA ARG A 25 -5.58 -2.75 6.90
C ARG A 25 -4.35 -3.38 6.29
N TRP A 26 -4.52 -4.58 5.72
CA TRP A 26 -3.56 -5.21 4.83
C TRP A 26 -4.14 -5.31 3.43
N ILE A 27 -3.34 -4.92 2.45
CA ILE A 27 -3.70 -4.94 1.04
C ILE A 27 -2.80 -5.96 0.35
N VAL A 28 -3.37 -7.14 0.07
CA VAL A 28 -2.66 -8.29 -0.50
C VAL A 28 -3.45 -8.82 -1.69
N GLY A 29 -2.76 -9.21 -2.77
CA GLY A 29 -3.38 -9.83 -3.95
C GLY A 29 -2.60 -9.60 -5.24
N SER A 30 -3.27 -9.81 -6.37
CA SER A 30 -2.76 -9.44 -7.69
C SER A 30 -2.61 -7.91 -7.83
N PRO A 31 -1.79 -7.41 -8.78
CA PRO A 31 -1.69 -5.98 -9.05
C PRO A 31 -3.05 -5.30 -9.22
N GLU A 32 -3.97 -5.91 -9.97
CA GLU A 32 -5.34 -5.41 -10.15
C GLU A 32 -6.09 -5.26 -8.82
N THR A 33 -6.00 -6.26 -7.94
CA THR A 33 -6.66 -6.23 -6.63
C THR A 33 -6.06 -5.15 -5.74
N VAL A 34 -4.74 -5.02 -5.73
CA VAL A 34 -4.01 -4.00 -4.96
C VAL A 34 -4.40 -2.60 -5.44
N VAL A 35 -4.40 -2.36 -6.76
CA VAL A 35 -4.80 -1.07 -7.35
C VAL A 35 -6.24 -0.71 -7.01
N ARG A 36 -7.18 -1.67 -7.13
CA ARG A 36 -8.59 -1.46 -6.77
C ARG A 36 -8.76 -1.05 -5.31
N LYS A 37 -8.14 -1.79 -4.38
CA LYS A 37 -8.22 -1.51 -2.93
C LYS A 37 -7.53 -0.19 -2.58
N LEU A 38 -6.38 0.11 -3.18
CA LEU A 38 -5.70 1.38 -2.94
C LEU A 38 -6.49 2.57 -3.49
N ARG A 39 -7.20 2.44 -4.62
CA ARG A 39 -8.12 3.50 -5.09
C ARG A 39 -9.19 3.83 -4.06
N GLU A 40 -9.77 2.82 -3.41
CA GLU A 40 -10.74 3.00 -2.33
C GLU A 40 -10.11 3.73 -1.13
N VAL A 41 -8.93 3.31 -0.67
CA VAL A 41 -8.23 3.97 0.45
C VAL A 41 -7.87 5.42 0.11
N LEU A 42 -7.34 5.66 -1.08
CA LEU A 42 -6.92 6.99 -1.53
C LEU A 42 -8.10 7.96 -1.70
N SER A 43 -9.28 7.47 -2.09
CA SER A 43 -10.46 8.32 -2.23
C SER A 43 -11.00 8.82 -0.90
N VAL A 44 -10.83 8.03 0.17
CA VAL A 44 -11.29 8.36 1.53
C VAL A 44 -10.24 9.13 2.31
N VAL A 45 -9.02 8.59 2.40
CA VAL A 45 -7.95 9.14 3.27
C VAL A 45 -7.30 10.37 2.64
N ARG A 46 -7.28 10.45 1.30
CA ARG A 46 -6.69 11.54 0.51
C ARG A 46 -5.28 11.96 0.99
N PRO A 47 -4.32 11.02 1.13
CA PRO A 47 -3.00 11.33 1.66
C PRO A 47 -2.15 12.12 0.67
N GLY A 48 -1.26 12.97 1.20
CA GLY A 48 -0.23 13.66 0.39
C GLY A 48 1.03 12.82 0.13
N ILE A 49 1.31 11.81 0.96
CA ILE A 49 2.42 10.86 0.80
C ILE A 49 1.90 9.47 1.12
N LEU A 50 2.20 8.49 0.25
CA LEU A 50 1.90 7.08 0.45
C LEU A 50 3.20 6.28 0.61
N GLY A 51 3.38 5.64 1.77
CA GLY A 51 4.43 4.65 1.99
C GLY A 51 3.89 3.24 1.80
N VAL A 52 4.66 2.36 1.17
CA VAL A 52 4.28 0.95 0.95
C VAL A 52 5.42 0.05 1.40
N TRP A 53 5.08 -1.00 2.16
CA TRP A 53 5.98 -2.07 2.54
C TRP A 53 5.66 -3.29 1.68
N THR A 54 6.60 -3.72 0.85
CA THR A 54 6.42 -4.85 -0.08
C THR A 54 6.84 -6.19 0.50
N ASN A 55 7.28 -6.19 1.76
CA ASN A 55 7.79 -7.36 2.46
C ASN A 55 7.22 -7.37 3.88
N ASP A 56 6.05 -7.98 4.05
CA ASP A 56 5.53 -8.27 5.38
C ASP A 56 5.37 -9.78 5.61
N GLY A 57 5.44 -10.18 6.88
CA GLY A 57 5.42 -11.58 7.31
C GLY A 57 6.54 -12.45 6.72
N ASP A 58 6.17 -13.68 6.32
CA ASP A 58 7.09 -14.78 5.98
C ASP A 58 7.49 -14.79 4.49
N THR A 59 7.40 -13.63 3.82
CA THR A 59 7.68 -13.48 2.40
C THR A 59 9.13 -13.85 2.08
N THR A 60 9.35 -14.71 1.08
CA THR A 60 10.71 -15.07 0.65
C THR A 60 11.41 -13.88 -0.02
N HIS A 61 12.73 -13.92 -0.15
CA HIS A 61 13.44 -12.89 -0.90
C HIS A 61 12.99 -12.86 -2.37
N ALA A 62 12.79 -14.02 -3.00
CA ALA A 62 12.32 -14.10 -4.38
C ALA A 62 10.93 -13.45 -4.55
N ASP A 63 10.00 -13.75 -3.63
CA ASP A 63 8.65 -13.16 -3.65
C ASP A 63 8.69 -11.65 -3.37
N THR A 64 9.56 -11.20 -2.47
CA THR A 64 9.78 -9.77 -2.20
C THR A 64 10.25 -9.06 -3.46
N MET A 65 11.24 -9.62 -4.16
CA MET A 65 11.77 -9.03 -5.40
C MET A 65 10.70 -9.02 -6.50
N ARG A 66 9.90 -10.09 -6.61
CA ARG A 66 8.78 -10.13 -7.55
C ARG A 66 7.70 -9.09 -7.22
N CYS A 67 7.38 -8.91 -5.95
CA CYS A 67 6.44 -7.88 -5.49
C CYS A 67 6.96 -6.47 -5.84
N LEU A 68 8.24 -6.18 -5.58
CA LEU A 68 8.87 -4.90 -5.95
C LEU A 68 8.81 -4.63 -7.46
N GLU A 69 9.07 -5.65 -8.29
CA GLU A 69 8.96 -5.54 -9.74
C GLU A 69 7.53 -5.20 -10.18
N LEU A 70 6.53 -5.94 -9.69
CA LEU A 70 5.11 -5.70 -9.99
C LEU A 70 4.64 -4.33 -9.50
N MET A 71 5.13 -3.87 -8.35
CA MET A 71 4.85 -2.53 -7.85
C MET A 71 5.35 -1.45 -8.82
N GLY A 72 6.58 -1.61 -9.33
CA GLY A 72 7.17 -0.67 -10.29
C GLY A 72 6.52 -0.70 -11.67
N GLN A 73 6.17 -1.89 -12.17
CA GLN A 73 5.64 -2.09 -13.52
C GLN A 73 4.13 -1.81 -13.62
N GLU A 74 3.35 -2.16 -12.61
CA GLU A 74 1.88 -2.18 -12.71
C GLU A 74 1.21 -1.27 -11.69
N VAL A 75 1.55 -1.39 -10.41
CA VAL A 75 0.79 -0.74 -9.33
C VAL A 75 1.07 0.76 -9.25
N LEU A 76 2.33 1.17 -9.08
CA LEU A 76 2.68 2.58 -8.91
C LEU A 76 2.29 3.46 -10.12
N PRO A 77 2.45 3.01 -11.38
CA PRO A 77 1.93 3.75 -12.53
C PRO A 77 0.41 3.96 -12.46
N ALA A 78 -0.36 2.91 -12.15
CA ALA A 78 -1.81 3.03 -12.01
C ALA A 78 -2.22 3.97 -10.87
N LEU A 79 -1.51 3.94 -9.74
CA LEU A 79 -1.77 4.85 -8.62
C LEU A 79 -1.47 6.31 -8.95
N ARG A 80 -0.49 6.59 -9.83
CA ARG A 80 -0.24 7.96 -10.29
C ARG A 80 -1.41 8.50 -11.10
N GLU A 81 -1.98 7.70 -12.00
CA GLU A 81 -3.19 8.10 -12.75
C GLU A 81 -4.39 8.26 -11.81
N ILE A 82 -4.59 7.33 -10.87
CA ILE A 82 -5.62 7.46 -9.83
C ILE A 82 -5.43 8.74 -9.00
N GLY A 83 -4.19 9.11 -8.66
CA GLY A 83 -3.88 10.33 -7.93
C GLY A 83 -4.30 11.59 -8.71
N LYS A 84 -4.13 11.60 -10.04
CA LYS A 84 -4.62 12.67 -10.91
C LYS A 84 -6.14 12.69 -10.98
N ASP A 85 -6.77 11.53 -11.22
CA ASP A 85 -8.24 11.39 -11.26
C ASP A 85 -8.91 11.89 -9.98
N LEU A 86 -8.28 11.63 -8.84
CA LEU A 86 -8.77 12.00 -7.52
C LEU A 86 -8.34 13.41 -7.10
N GLU A 87 -7.58 14.13 -7.91
CA GLU A 87 -7.03 15.46 -7.60
C GLU A 87 -6.25 15.49 -6.27
N LEU A 88 -5.41 14.48 -6.04
CA LEU A 88 -4.54 14.44 -4.86
C LEU A 88 -3.30 15.31 -5.08
N THR A 89 -3.02 16.21 -4.12
CA THR A 89 -1.85 17.09 -4.17
C THR A 89 -0.78 16.60 -3.19
N ASP A 90 0.43 16.42 -3.68
CA ASP A 90 1.58 16.07 -2.84
C ASP A 90 2.18 17.34 -2.15
N PRO A 91 2.97 17.17 -1.07
CA PRO A 91 3.57 18.30 -0.36
C PRO A 91 4.54 19.15 -1.20
N PHE A 92 5.18 18.58 -2.22
CA PHE A 92 6.13 19.29 -3.07
C PHE A 92 5.40 20.17 -4.08
N GLN A 93 4.28 19.70 -4.62
CA GLN A 93 3.38 20.50 -5.46
C GLN A 93 2.76 21.66 -4.67
N LYS A 94 2.32 21.41 -3.43
CA LYS A 94 1.81 22.49 -2.56
C LYS A 94 2.87 23.54 -2.25
N ALA A 95 4.09 23.13 -1.95
CA ALA A 95 5.18 24.04 -1.67
C ALA A 95 5.51 24.93 -2.88
N ALA A 96 5.53 24.35 -4.09
CA ALA A 96 5.79 25.10 -5.32
C ALA A 96 4.69 26.13 -5.64
N ALA A 97 3.42 25.84 -5.33
CA ALA A 97 2.30 26.76 -5.55
C ALA A 97 2.26 27.95 -4.57
N ALA A 98 2.97 27.86 -3.44
CA ALA A 98 3.04 28.90 -2.42
C ALA A 98 4.24 29.85 -2.59
N ALA A 99 5.12 29.58 -3.57
CA ALA A 99 6.30 30.38 -3.91
C ALA A 99 6.01 31.30 -5.12
#